data_AF-H0WI06-F1
#
_entry.id   AF-H0WI06-F1
#
_cell.length_a   1.000
_cell.length_b   1.000
_cell.length_c   1.000
_cell.angle_alpha   90.00
_cell.angle_beta   90.00
_cell.angle_gamma   90.00
#
_symmetry.space_group_name_H-M   'P 1'
#
loop_
_entity.id
_entity.type
_entity.pdbx_description
1 polymer ?
#
loop_
_entity_poly.entity_id
_entity_poly.type
_entity_poly.pdbx_seq_one_letter_code
_entity_poly.pdbx_strand_id
1 'polypeptide(L)'
;VKRNSDEDLESEPDDHEKRMPFTPKPQTLKQRMAEETTSRNETSEESQEDENQDIWEHQQMKKAVKIIEERDIDISYSSRSRTVKKFDTSTSFPPVNLEIIKKQLNTRLTLLQETHRSHLREYEKHIQDVKSAKNTIQHLEGSSDQALNYKFYKSMKIYVENLIDFLNEKIVNIQEIESSMHALLLKQAMTFMKRRQDELKHESTYLQQLSRKEETSTDGNFALDEKTQRILEEIESRRKKKEKEPPVQTKNIEHKEEKQVQFSIGKIQIIIFNLKQNDIIQNQKKVFEDVHEDFCNIPNILLKFQQWREKFPDSYYEAFISLCIPKLLNPLIRVQLIHWNPLKLDSIGLKQMPWFTSIEEFINGGVEDSKKEYSSDKKILSAVINKTIIPRLTDFIEFIWDPLSTSQTTSLITHCKMILEEFSPYENEVNKSKQDLLKSIVSRMKKAIEDDVFIPLYPKSAIENKTSSHSKFQERQFWSGLKLFSNILVWNGLVPDDTLRELGLGKLLNRYLIVALHNAVPGPDVVKKCNQIAACLPEKWFENPAMRTSLPQLENFIQFLLQSAHQLSRSEFRDEIKEMILILVKIKALNEAESFIEEYHLDHLKSLINEV
;
A
#
# COMPACT_ATOMS: atom_id res chain seq x y z
N VAL A 1 -42.56 15.14 -41.12
CA VAL A 1 -43.30 16.34 -40.65
C VAL A 1 -42.44 17.03 -39.60
N LYS A 2 -41.93 18.21 -39.97
CA LYS A 2 -41.28 19.31 -39.20
C LYS A 2 -40.21 18.96 -38.14
N ARG A 3 -38.91 19.26 -38.35
CA ARG A 3 -38.19 20.58 -38.41
C ARG A 3 -37.77 21.05 -36.99
N ASN A 4 -36.53 21.46 -36.66
CA ASN A 4 -35.40 22.09 -37.38
C ASN A 4 -34.04 21.45 -36.93
N SER A 5 -32.97 21.22 -37.71
CA SER A 5 -32.22 22.04 -38.70
C SER A 5 -31.33 23.09 -38.00
N ASP A 6 -30.02 23.29 -38.28
CA ASP A 6 -29.10 22.88 -39.36
C ASP A 6 -27.62 23.11 -38.92
N GLU A 7 -26.70 22.36 -39.56
CA GLU A 7 -25.39 22.76 -40.16
C GLU A 7 -24.38 23.62 -39.33
N ASP A 8 -23.05 23.56 -39.44
CA ASP A 8 -22.05 22.89 -40.29
C ASP A 8 -20.65 23.19 -39.65
N LEU A 9 -19.59 22.67 -40.28
CA LEU A 9 -18.19 23.16 -40.34
C LEU A 9 -17.08 22.29 -39.70
N GLU A 10 -16.26 21.77 -40.60
CA GLU A 10 -14.90 21.24 -40.42
C GLU A 10 -13.96 22.23 -39.70
N SER A 11 -13.01 21.72 -38.90
CA SER A 11 -11.66 22.30 -38.71
C SER A 11 -10.71 21.32 -37.99
N GLU A 12 -9.46 21.32 -38.44
CA GLU A 12 -8.28 20.55 -38.02
C GLU A 12 -7.91 20.59 -36.51
N PRO A 13 -7.04 19.69 -36.02
CA PRO A 13 -6.68 19.61 -34.61
C PRO A 13 -5.75 20.77 -34.18
N ASP A 14 -6.23 21.53 -33.20
CA ASP A 14 -5.54 22.68 -32.59
C ASP A 14 -4.44 22.24 -31.60
N ASP A 15 -3.35 22.99 -31.67
CA ASP A 15 -2.04 22.78 -31.05
C ASP A 15 -2.10 23.03 -29.53
N HIS A 16 -1.92 21.98 -28.72
CA HIS A 16 -1.98 22.06 -27.27
C HIS A 16 -0.68 22.58 -26.63
N GLU A 17 -0.31 23.84 -26.91
CA GLU A 17 0.67 24.59 -26.10
C GLU A 17 0.28 26.06 -25.90
N LYS A 18 -0.87 26.32 -25.25
CA LYS A 18 -1.16 27.63 -24.64
C LYS A 18 -1.74 27.49 -23.24
N ARG A 19 -0.87 27.34 -22.24
CA ARG A 19 -1.21 27.77 -20.86
C ARG A 19 -1.13 29.30 -20.81
N MET A 20 -2.28 29.96 -20.67
CA MET A 20 -2.34 31.38 -20.32
C MET A 20 -1.81 31.57 -18.88
N PRO A 21 -0.76 32.37 -18.65
CA PRO A 21 -0.37 32.77 -17.30
C PRO A 21 -1.30 33.90 -16.83
N PHE A 22 -2.00 33.68 -15.71
CA PHE A 22 -2.95 34.64 -15.12
C PHE A 22 -2.30 35.86 -14.41
N THR A 23 -1.02 36.12 -14.65
CA THR A 23 -0.29 37.31 -14.15
C THR A 23 0.85 37.69 -15.10
N PRO A 24 1.00 38.97 -15.50
CA PRO A 24 2.15 39.40 -16.28
C PRO A 24 3.43 39.31 -15.42
N LYS A 25 4.50 38.74 -15.98
CA LYS A 25 5.83 38.74 -15.34
C LYS A 25 6.28 40.19 -15.11
N PRO A 26 6.94 40.51 -13.98
CA PRO A 26 7.44 41.87 -13.76
C PRO A 26 8.55 42.17 -14.78
N GLN A 27 8.23 43.01 -15.78
CA GLN A 27 9.23 43.56 -16.70
C GLN A 27 10.19 44.47 -15.92
N THR A 28 11.47 44.22 -16.09
CA THR A 28 12.53 45.07 -15.52
C THR A 28 12.51 46.44 -16.20
N LEU A 29 12.92 47.48 -15.47
CA LEU A 29 12.93 48.87 -15.95
C LEU A 29 13.69 49.04 -17.28
N LYS A 30 14.73 48.21 -17.51
CA LYS A 30 15.49 48.18 -18.77
C LYS A 30 14.67 47.72 -19.98
N GLN A 31 13.74 46.78 -19.82
CA GLN A 31 12.87 46.32 -20.90
C GLN A 31 11.83 47.37 -21.27
N ARG A 32 11.25 48.05 -20.27
CA ARG A 32 10.31 49.16 -20.52
C ARG A 32 10.96 50.32 -21.27
N MET A 33 12.19 50.69 -20.90
CA MET A 33 12.93 51.74 -21.62
C MET A 33 13.28 51.34 -23.07
N ALA A 34 13.48 50.06 -23.37
CA ALA A 34 13.77 49.59 -24.73
C ALA A 34 12.52 49.59 -25.63
N GLU A 35 11.38 49.13 -25.12
CA GLU A 35 10.12 49.10 -25.87
C GLU A 35 9.61 50.51 -26.22
N GLU A 36 9.74 51.46 -25.29
CA GLU A 36 9.33 52.86 -25.50
C GLU A 36 10.19 53.59 -26.55
N THR A 37 11.46 53.19 -26.70
CA THR A 37 12.34 53.74 -27.76
C THR A 37 12.08 53.16 -29.15
N THR A 38 11.43 52.00 -29.25
CA THR A 38 11.21 51.32 -30.55
C THR A 38 9.84 51.66 -31.15
N SER A 39 8.85 51.99 -30.31
CA SER A 39 7.49 52.34 -30.74
C SER A 39 7.36 53.68 -31.49
N ARG A 40 8.42 54.48 -31.58
CA ARG A 40 8.35 55.87 -32.10
C ARG A 40 8.81 56.03 -33.55
N ASN A 41 9.05 54.93 -34.28
CA ASN A 41 9.71 54.96 -35.59
C ASN A 41 8.89 54.37 -36.76
N GLU A 42 7.57 54.27 -36.67
CA GLU A 42 6.73 53.86 -37.80
C GLU A 42 5.60 54.86 -38.08
N THR A 43 5.94 55.96 -38.75
CA THR A 43 5.08 56.64 -39.75
C THR A 43 5.95 57.64 -40.54
N SER A 44 5.98 57.47 -41.86
CA SER A 44 6.76 58.25 -42.82
C SER A 44 6.10 59.61 -43.12
N GLU A 45 6.95 60.58 -43.52
CA GLU A 45 6.68 61.91 -44.10
C GLU A 45 6.70 63.13 -43.15
N GLU A 46 7.89 63.68 -42.88
CA GLU A 46 8.22 65.09 -43.21
C GLU A 46 9.71 65.39 -42.92
N SER A 47 10.50 65.53 -43.98
CA SER A 47 11.95 65.72 -44.00
C SER A 47 12.42 67.12 -43.55
N GLN A 48 11.77 67.72 -42.55
CA GLN A 48 12.16 69.03 -41.97
C GLN A 48 12.25 69.04 -40.44
N GLU A 49 11.76 68.03 -39.73
CA GLU A 49 11.97 67.92 -38.27
C GLU A 49 13.35 67.34 -37.92
N ASP A 50 13.92 66.52 -38.81
CA ASP A 50 15.21 65.83 -38.59
C ASP A 50 16.40 66.81 -38.54
N GLU A 51 16.43 67.85 -39.39
CA GLU A 51 17.47 68.89 -39.33
C GLU A 51 17.37 69.72 -38.03
N ASN A 52 16.15 69.98 -37.54
CA ASN A 52 15.97 70.73 -36.29
C ASN A 52 16.36 69.92 -35.05
N GLN A 53 16.10 68.61 -35.08
CA GLN A 53 16.54 67.67 -34.07
C GLN A 53 18.06 67.53 -34.06
N ASP A 54 18.71 67.39 -35.23
CA ASP A 54 20.17 67.34 -35.37
C ASP A 54 20.84 68.64 -34.89
N ILE A 55 20.27 69.81 -35.21
CA ILE A 55 20.78 71.10 -34.73
C ILE A 55 20.65 71.22 -33.20
N TRP A 56 19.55 70.71 -32.63
CA TRP A 56 19.33 70.70 -31.19
C TRP A 56 20.29 69.73 -30.46
N GLU A 57 20.48 68.52 -30.98
CA GLU A 57 21.41 67.53 -30.44
C GLU A 57 22.86 68.00 -30.53
N HIS A 58 23.26 68.60 -31.65
CA HIS A 58 24.59 69.19 -31.81
C HIS A 58 24.82 70.38 -30.87
N GLN A 59 23.78 71.15 -30.53
CA GLN A 59 23.85 72.21 -29.51
C GLN A 59 23.95 71.67 -28.09
N GLN A 60 23.28 70.56 -27.76
CA GLN A 60 23.42 69.90 -26.46
C GLN A 60 24.79 69.24 -26.29
N MET A 61 25.33 68.60 -27.34
CA MET A 61 26.69 68.08 -27.33
C MET A 61 27.73 69.18 -27.15
N LYS A 62 27.58 70.34 -27.81
CA LYS A 62 28.46 71.50 -27.59
C LYS A 62 28.38 72.05 -26.16
N LYS A 63 27.23 71.97 -25.49
CA LYS A 63 27.11 72.34 -24.07
C LYS A 63 27.78 71.31 -23.15
N ALA A 64 27.64 70.02 -23.43
CA ALA A 64 28.27 68.94 -22.65
C ALA A 64 29.80 68.92 -22.79
N VAL A 65 30.33 69.14 -24.00
CA VAL A 65 31.79 69.23 -24.25
C VAL A 65 32.41 70.44 -23.55
N LYS A 66 31.70 71.58 -23.49
CA LYS A 66 32.15 72.76 -22.72
C LYS A 66 32.24 72.52 -21.21
N ILE A 67 31.39 71.66 -20.66
CA ILE A 67 31.37 71.31 -19.23
C ILE A 67 32.49 70.31 -18.89
N ILE A 68 32.96 69.52 -19.87
CA ILE A 68 34.06 68.57 -19.70
C ILE A 68 35.42 69.29 -19.83
N GLU A 69 35.56 70.29 -20.71
CA GLU A 69 36.78 71.13 -20.78
C GLU A 69 36.96 72.07 -19.57
N GLU A 70 35.91 72.35 -18.78
CA GLU A 70 36.00 73.21 -17.57
C GLU A 70 36.25 72.43 -16.25
N ARG A 71 36.40 71.10 -16.27
CA ARG A 71 36.64 70.30 -15.04
C ARG A 71 38.05 69.75 -14.86
N ASP A 72 38.93 69.81 -15.85
CA ASP A 72 40.36 69.53 -15.64
C ASP A 72 41.08 70.80 -15.19
N ILE A 73 40.86 71.17 -13.93
CA ILE A 73 41.72 72.08 -13.19
C ILE A 73 42.77 71.22 -12.48
N ASP A 74 43.89 71.01 -13.17
CA ASP A 74 45.15 70.69 -12.49
C ASP A 74 45.89 72.00 -12.16
N ILE A 75 46.39 72.07 -10.93
CA ILE A 75 46.94 73.27 -10.31
C ILE A 75 48.33 73.53 -10.88
N SER A 76 48.47 74.52 -11.75
CA SER A 76 49.76 75.16 -11.99
C SER A 76 49.61 76.66 -12.27
N TYR A 77 50.35 77.45 -11.49
CA TYR A 77 50.48 78.89 -11.66
C TYR A 77 51.05 79.19 -13.06
N SER A 78 50.29 79.90 -13.89
CA SER A 78 50.85 80.65 -15.02
C SER A 78 49.96 81.84 -15.36
N SER A 79 50.48 83.03 -15.05
CA SER A 79 49.99 84.31 -15.53
C SER A 79 50.03 84.36 -17.05
N ARG A 80 48.88 84.24 -17.71
CA ARG A 80 48.74 84.60 -19.13
C ARG A 80 47.46 85.37 -19.38
N SER A 81 47.65 86.66 -19.63
CA SER A 81 46.66 87.63 -20.07
C SER A 81 45.89 87.13 -21.30
N ARG A 82 44.57 87.00 -21.18
CA ARG A 82 43.68 86.84 -22.33
C ARG A 82 43.35 88.21 -22.91
N THR A 83 43.74 88.38 -24.16
CA THR A 83 43.53 89.53 -25.02
C THR A 83 42.05 89.91 -25.11
N VAL A 84 41.79 91.19 -24.85
CA VAL A 84 40.49 91.85 -24.99
C VAL A 84 40.05 91.76 -26.46
N LYS A 85 38.97 91.02 -26.73
CA LYS A 85 38.21 91.20 -27.98
C LYS A 85 37.45 92.51 -27.87
N LYS A 86 37.80 93.46 -28.71
CA LYS A 86 37.08 94.73 -28.90
C LYS A 86 35.62 94.40 -29.28
N PHE A 87 34.68 94.89 -28.48
CA PHE A 87 33.28 94.97 -28.90
C PHE A 87 33.13 96.22 -29.75
N ASP A 88 32.72 96.04 -31.00
CA ASP A 88 32.23 97.14 -31.83
C ASP A 88 30.86 97.58 -31.30
N THR A 89 30.80 98.86 -30.99
CA THR A 89 29.63 99.62 -30.61
C THR A 89 28.67 99.68 -31.80
N SER A 90 27.44 99.21 -31.65
CA SER A 90 26.20 99.89 -32.06
C SER A 90 25.06 98.90 -32.29
N THR A 91 24.19 98.76 -31.31
CA THR A 91 22.79 98.40 -31.53
C THR A 91 22.01 99.09 -30.41
N SER A 92 21.14 100.04 -30.78
CA SER A 92 20.44 100.88 -29.82
C SER A 92 19.53 100.03 -28.93
N PHE A 93 19.78 100.07 -27.63
CA PHE A 93 18.80 99.63 -26.64
C PHE A 93 17.66 100.66 -26.59
N PRO A 94 16.38 100.23 -26.54
CA PRO A 94 15.26 101.13 -26.34
C PRO A 94 15.42 101.86 -24.99
N PRO A 95 14.85 103.07 -24.82
CA PRO A 95 15.12 103.92 -23.66
C PRO A 95 14.67 103.20 -22.39
N VAL A 96 15.65 102.86 -21.55
CA VAL A 96 15.41 102.17 -20.27
C VAL A 96 14.89 103.19 -19.27
N ASN A 97 13.57 103.23 -19.09
CA ASN A 97 12.93 103.94 -17.99
C ASN A 97 13.16 103.16 -16.67
N LEU A 98 13.44 103.87 -15.58
CA LEU A 98 13.66 103.31 -14.23
C LEU A 98 12.52 102.37 -13.80
N GLU A 99 11.31 102.64 -14.26
CA GLU A 99 10.12 101.81 -14.02
C GLU A 99 10.20 100.42 -14.69
N ILE A 100 10.85 100.31 -15.85
CA ILE A 100 11.04 99.05 -16.58
C ILE A 100 12.04 98.16 -15.81
N ILE A 101 13.16 98.74 -15.37
CA ILE A 101 14.14 98.02 -14.51
C ILE A 101 13.48 97.58 -13.20
N LYS A 102 12.70 98.46 -12.56
CA LYS A 102 11.97 98.13 -11.32
C LYS A 102 10.96 97.01 -11.53
N LYS A 103 10.20 97.03 -12.63
CA LYS A 103 9.32 95.92 -13.01
C LYS A 103 10.11 94.63 -13.22
N GLN A 104 11.21 94.67 -13.98
CA GLN A 104 12.04 93.50 -14.29
C GLN A 104 12.72 92.90 -13.06
N LEU A 105 13.16 93.74 -12.11
CA LEU A 105 13.66 93.33 -10.80
C LEU A 105 12.56 92.69 -9.95
N ASN A 106 11.37 93.29 -9.91
CA ASN A 106 10.23 92.72 -9.20
C ASN A 106 9.80 91.38 -9.81
N THR A 107 9.76 91.24 -11.13
CA THR A 107 9.46 89.96 -11.80
C THR A 107 10.51 88.90 -11.49
N ARG A 108 11.80 89.26 -11.45
CA ARG A 108 12.86 88.33 -11.01
C ARG A 108 12.74 87.96 -9.53
N LEU A 109 12.38 88.92 -8.67
CA LEU A 109 12.16 88.68 -7.25
C LEU A 109 10.98 87.71 -7.04
N THR A 110 9.85 87.92 -7.73
CA THR A 110 8.69 87.04 -7.64
C THR A 110 9.00 85.63 -8.16
N LEU A 111 9.71 85.53 -9.28
CA LEU A 111 10.18 84.24 -9.81
C LEU A 111 11.09 83.53 -8.79
N LEU A 112 12.04 84.24 -8.18
CA LEU A 112 12.95 83.66 -7.20
C LEU A 112 12.25 83.26 -5.90
N GLN A 113 11.24 84.01 -5.47
CA GLN A 113 10.39 83.64 -4.34
C GLN A 113 9.54 82.40 -4.65
N GLU A 114 9.04 82.29 -5.88
CA GLU A 114 8.24 81.14 -6.31
C GLU A 114 9.09 79.88 -6.48
N THR A 115 10.29 79.98 -7.06
CA THR A 115 11.24 78.87 -7.10
C THR A 115 11.70 78.46 -5.71
N HIS A 116 11.98 79.41 -4.81
CA HIS A 116 12.32 79.10 -3.42
C HIS A 116 11.18 78.37 -2.70
N ARG A 117 9.92 78.82 -2.87
CA ARG A 117 8.75 78.12 -2.32
C ARG A 117 8.58 76.72 -2.93
N SER A 118 8.84 76.56 -4.22
CA SER A 118 8.80 75.25 -4.88
C SER A 118 9.85 74.30 -4.30
N HIS A 119 11.11 74.76 -4.21
CA HIS A 119 12.20 73.98 -3.63
C HIS A 119 11.97 73.66 -2.15
N LEU A 120 11.36 74.56 -1.38
CA LEU A 120 11.02 74.29 0.01
C LEU A 120 10.00 73.14 0.13
N ARG A 121 8.96 73.12 -0.72
CA ARG A 121 7.98 72.03 -0.77
C ARG A 121 8.62 70.71 -1.23
N GLU A 122 9.50 70.76 -2.23
CA GLU A 122 10.27 69.59 -2.67
C GLU A 122 11.16 69.05 -1.56
N TYR A 123 11.83 69.94 -0.82
CA TYR A 123 12.66 69.57 0.32
C TYR A 123 11.85 68.94 1.46
N GLU A 124 10.70 69.51 1.82
CA GLU A 124 9.78 68.95 2.81
C GLU A 124 9.26 67.57 2.37
N LYS A 125 8.92 67.43 1.08
CA LYS A 125 8.54 66.14 0.50
C LYS A 125 9.67 65.12 0.63
N HIS A 126 10.90 65.49 0.27
CA HIS A 126 12.06 64.62 0.40
C HIS A 126 12.33 64.21 1.85
N ILE A 127 12.15 65.12 2.83
CA ILE A 127 12.26 64.76 4.25
C ILE A 127 11.22 63.70 4.62
N GLN A 128 9.97 63.88 4.18
CA GLN A 128 8.89 62.95 4.48
C GLN A 128 9.11 61.58 3.81
N ASP A 129 9.60 61.57 2.57
CA ASP A 129 9.94 60.36 1.83
C ASP A 129 11.12 59.62 2.49
N VAL A 130 12.14 60.34 2.96
CA VAL A 130 13.24 59.74 3.72
C VAL A 130 12.74 59.14 5.04
N LYS A 131 11.82 59.81 5.73
CA LYS A 131 11.24 59.31 6.98
C LYS A 131 10.38 58.06 6.75
N SER A 132 9.53 58.06 5.72
CA SER A 132 8.72 56.89 5.37
C SER A 132 9.60 55.71 4.95
N ALA A 133 10.64 55.95 4.14
CA ALA A 133 11.60 54.93 3.74
C ALA A 133 12.34 54.34 4.95
N LYS A 134 12.80 55.17 5.89
CA LYS A 134 13.43 54.70 7.14
C LYS A 134 12.50 53.83 7.97
N ASN A 135 11.24 54.23 8.14
CA ASN A 135 10.25 53.43 8.86
C ASN A 135 10.00 52.07 8.18
N THR A 136 9.90 52.06 6.84
CA THR A 136 9.73 50.82 6.06
C THR A 136 10.93 49.90 6.21
N ILE A 137 12.15 50.44 6.13
CA ILE A 137 13.39 49.66 6.35
C ILE A 137 13.37 49.03 7.75
N GLN A 138 13.09 49.83 8.78
CA GLN A 138 13.08 49.36 10.17
C GLN A 138 12.01 48.28 10.41
N HIS A 139 10.85 48.39 9.76
CA HIS A 139 9.80 47.37 9.79
C HIS A 139 10.25 46.07 9.10
N LEU A 140 10.90 46.17 7.93
CA LEU A 140 11.41 45.01 7.20
C LEU A 140 12.56 44.33 7.95
N GLU A 141 13.48 45.08 8.53
CA GLU A 141 14.56 44.54 9.37
C GLU A 141 14.03 43.88 10.66
N GLY A 142 12.94 44.41 11.22
CA GLY A 142 12.22 43.79 12.35
C GLY A 142 11.51 42.47 12.01
N SER A 143 11.21 42.21 10.73
CA SER A 143 10.50 41.02 10.26
C SER A 143 11.37 39.76 10.05
N SER A 144 12.43 39.60 10.86
CA SER A 144 13.43 38.49 10.84
C SER A 144 12.82 37.09 10.60
N ASP A 145 11.61 36.85 11.11
CA ASP A 145 10.87 35.60 10.95
C ASP A 145 10.63 35.22 9.47
N GLN A 146 10.40 36.18 8.57
CA GLN A 146 10.14 35.88 7.15
C GLN A 146 11.37 35.29 6.44
N ALA A 147 12.57 35.77 6.78
CA ALA A 147 13.82 35.26 6.22
C ALA A 147 14.13 33.83 6.73
N LEU A 148 13.85 33.56 8.01
CA LEU A 148 13.99 32.23 8.60
C LEU A 148 12.97 31.23 8.01
N ASN A 149 11.73 31.66 7.80
CA ASN A 149 10.69 30.86 7.17
C ASN A 149 11.06 30.51 5.73
N TYR A 150 11.49 31.50 4.94
CA TYR A 150 11.96 31.26 3.58
C TYR A 150 13.14 30.28 3.53
N LYS A 151 14.12 30.43 4.44
CA LYS A 151 15.25 29.50 4.53
C LYS A 151 14.79 28.08 4.86
N PHE A 152 13.85 27.93 5.78
CA PHE A 152 13.26 26.63 6.11
C PHE A 152 12.58 26.00 4.90
N TYR A 153 11.64 26.69 4.25
CA TYR A 153 10.91 26.14 3.10
C TYR A 153 11.83 25.82 1.93
N LYS A 154 12.83 26.65 1.65
CA LYS A 154 13.83 26.36 0.63
C LYS A 154 14.63 25.11 0.96
N SER A 155 15.07 24.95 2.22
CA SER A 155 15.78 23.76 2.67
C SER A 155 14.91 22.51 2.60
N MET A 156 13.64 22.61 3.02
CA MET A 156 12.70 21.48 3.02
C MET A 156 12.34 21.07 1.59
N LYS A 157 12.17 22.04 0.69
CA LYS A 157 11.97 21.78 -0.74
C LYS A 157 13.13 21.00 -1.34
N ILE A 158 14.36 21.47 -1.16
CA ILE A 158 15.57 20.80 -1.67
C ILE A 158 15.67 19.38 -1.09
N TYR A 159 15.40 19.22 0.21
CA TYR A 159 15.40 17.92 0.86
C TYR A 159 14.39 16.96 0.24
N VAL A 160 13.14 17.39 0.05
CA VAL A 160 12.08 16.56 -0.53
C VAL A 160 12.34 16.26 -2.01
N GLU A 161 12.84 17.21 -2.80
CA GLU A 161 13.24 16.98 -4.20
C GLU A 161 14.32 15.90 -4.27
N ASN A 162 15.40 16.04 -3.50
CA ASN A 162 16.47 15.04 -3.44
C ASN A 162 15.96 13.67 -2.98
N LEU A 163 15.08 13.63 -1.97
CA LEU A 163 14.49 12.39 -1.48
C LEU A 163 13.67 11.70 -2.58
N ILE A 164 12.85 12.45 -3.32
CA ILE A 164 12.03 11.91 -4.41
C ILE A 164 12.90 11.40 -5.54
N ASP A 165 13.91 12.17 -5.96
CA ASP A 165 14.78 11.80 -7.08
C ASP A 165 15.53 10.49 -6.79
N PHE A 166 16.11 10.36 -5.60
CA PHE A 166 16.78 9.13 -5.18
C PHE A 166 15.80 7.94 -5.06
N LEU A 167 14.60 8.14 -4.48
CA LEU A 167 13.62 7.07 -4.35
C LEU A 167 13.14 6.58 -5.73
N ASN A 168 12.98 7.50 -6.68
CA ASN A 168 12.64 7.17 -8.07
C ASN A 168 13.75 6.41 -8.78
N GLU A 169 15.02 6.68 -8.49
CA GLU A 169 16.14 5.90 -9.02
C GLU A 169 16.14 4.48 -8.44
N LYS A 170 16.00 4.33 -7.11
CA LYS A 170 16.09 3.01 -6.45
C LYS A 170 14.84 2.15 -6.62
N ILE A 171 13.67 2.71 -6.94
CA ILE A 171 12.42 1.92 -7.00
C ILE A 171 12.50 0.73 -7.96
N VAL A 172 13.23 0.87 -9.06
CA VAL A 172 13.41 -0.20 -10.07
C VAL A 172 14.21 -1.35 -9.48
N ASN A 173 15.30 -1.04 -8.77
CA ASN A 173 16.12 -2.05 -8.09
C ASN A 173 15.32 -2.75 -6.97
N ILE A 174 14.55 -1.98 -6.19
CA ILE A 174 13.66 -2.54 -5.15
C ILE A 174 12.65 -3.51 -5.77
N GLN A 175 12.01 -3.13 -6.88
CA GLN A 175 11.06 -3.97 -7.62
C GLN A 175 11.71 -5.25 -8.14
N GLU A 176 12.95 -5.19 -8.64
CA GLU A 176 13.69 -6.35 -9.14
C GLU A 176 13.99 -7.36 -8.01
N ILE A 177 14.47 -6.88 -6.86
CA ILE A 177 14.78 -7.72 -5.70
C ILE A 177 13.49 -8.32 -5.12
N GLU A 178 12.42 -7.54 -5.01
CA GLU A 178 11.11 -8.04 -4.58
C GLU A 178 10.57 -9.11 -5.53
N SER A 179 10.63 -8.87 -6.84
CA SER A 179 10.21 -9.83 -7.87
C SER A 179 11.01 -11.12 -7.79
N SER A 180 12.32 -11.01 -7.53
CA SER A 180 13.21 -12.16 -7.34
C SER A 180 12.84 -12.99 -6.10
N MET A 181 12.55 -12.33 -4.98
CA MET A 181 12.09 -13.00 -3.76
C MET A 181 10.73 -13.66 -3.96
N HIS A 182 9.78 -12.93 -4.55
CA HIS A 182 8.45 -13.45 -4.84
C HIS A 182 8.53 -14.67 -5.76
N ALA A 183 9.29 -14.60 -6.86
CA ALA A 183 9.49 -15.73 -7.77
C ALA A 183 10.11 -16.95 -7.09
N LEU A 184 11.06 -16.74 -6.17
CA LEU A 184 11.66 -17.83 -5.38
C LEU A 184 10.62 -18.55 -4.50
N LEU A 185 9.80 -17.78 -3.77
CA LEU A 185 8.74 -18.31 -2.92
C LEU A 185 7.63 -18.97 -3.73
N LEU A 186 7.20 -18.34 -4.82
CA LEU A 186 6.20 -18.85 -5.74
C LEU A 186 6.63 -20.19 -6.34
N LYS A 187 7.87 -20.28 -6.82
CA LYS A 187 8.43 -21.53 -7.34
C LYS A 187 8.41 -22.64 -6.30
N GLN A 188 8.73 -22.32 -5.04
CA GLN A 188 8.66 -23.29 -3.95
C GLN A 188 7.23 -23.77 -3.70
N ALA A 189 6.27 -22.85 -3.58
CA ALA A 189 4.86 -23.16 -3.38
C ALA A 189 4.28 -24.01 -4.53
N MET A 190 4.54 -23.62 -5.79
CA MET A 190 4.11 -24.38 -6.97
C MET A 190 4.74 -25.78 -7.02
N THR A 191 6.01 -25.92 -6.63
CA THR A 191 6.68 -27.24 -6.59
C THR A 191 6.01 -28.16 -5.58
N PHE A 192 5.59 -27.64 -4.41
CA PHE A 192 4.87 -28.41 -3.42
C PHE A 192 3.48 -28.82 -3.87
N MET A 193 2.71 -27.87 -4.40
CA MET A 193 1.36 -28.11 -4.90
C MET A 193 1.37 -29.14 -6.04
N LYS A 194 2.21 -28.92 -7.06
CA LYS A 194 2.33 -29.82 -8.20
C LYS A 194 2.74 -31.23 -7.77
N ARG A 195 3.71 -31.35 -6.87
CA ARG A 195 4.12 -32.65 -6.33
C ARG A 195 2.96 -33.37 -5.66
N ARG A 196 2.18 -32.68 -4.82
CA ARG A 196 1.01 -33.26 -4.15
C ARG A 196 -0.03 -33.77 -5.15
N GLN A 197 -0.32 -32.98 -6.18
CA GLN A 197 -1.27 -33.34 -7.24
C GLN A 197 -0.76 -34.51 -8.09
N ASP A 198 0.52 -34.52 -8.46
CA ASP A 198 1.14 -35.63 -9.19
C ASP A 198 1.12 -36.93 -8.37
N GLU A 199 1.45 -36.88 -7.08
CA GLU A 199 1.37 -38.04 -6.18
C GLU A 199 -0.05 -38.59 -6.08
N LEU A 200 -1.05 -37.71 -5.91
CA LEU A 200 -2.46 -38.09 -5.86
C LEU A 200 -2.92 -38.73 -7.17
N LYS A 201 -2.53 -38.14 -8.31
CA LYS A 201 -2.88 -38.65 -9.64
C LYS A 201 -2.24 -40.02 -9.91
N HIS A 202 -0.95 -40.19 -9.60
CA HIS A 202 -0.24 -41.46 -9.78
C HIS A 202 -0.85 -42.57 -8.92
N GLU A 203 -1.08 -42.29 -7.64
CA GLU A 203 -1.66 -43.28 -6.72
C GLU A 203 -3.10 -43.64 -7.08
N SER A 204 -3.92 -42.65 -7.44
CA SER A 204 -5.30 -42.90 -7.90
C SER A 204 -5.33 -43.73 -9.19
N THR A 205 -4.49 -43.42 -10.18
CA THR A 205 -4.42 -44.16 -11.45
C THR A 205 -3.99 -45.60 -11.22
N TYR A 206 -3.00 -45.81 -10.35
CA TYR A 206 -2.54 -47.14 -9.97
C TYR A 206 -3.65 -47.98 -9.32
N LEU A 207 -4.37 -47.40 -8.35
CA LEU A 207 -5.46 -48.12 -7.67
C LEU A 207 -6.62 -48.44 -8.61
N GLN A 208 -6.92 -47.58 -9.58
CA GLN A 208 -7.91 -47.86 -10.62
C GLN A 208 -7.48 -49.02 -11.53
N GLN A 209 -6.20 -49.10 -11.90
CA GLN A 209 -5.67 -50.24 -12.67
C GLN A 209 -5.72 -51.55 -11.88
N LEU A 210 -5.40 -51.50 -10.59
CA LEU A 210 -5.51 -52.67 -9.69
C LEU A 210 -6.94 -53.19 -9.63
N SER A 211 -7.93 -52.31 -9.45
CA SER A 211 -9.35 -52.72 -9.42
C SER A 211 -9.80 -53.35 -10.74
N ARG A 212 -9.39 -52.81 -11.90
CA ARG A 212 -9.71 -53.42 -13.22
C ARG A 212 -9.10 -54.81 -13.38
N LYS A 213 -7.88 -55.02 -12.86
CA LYS A 213 -7.19 -56.32 -12.94
C LYS A 213 -7.88 -57.41 -12.12
N GLU A 214 -8.46 -57.04 -10.98
CA GLU A 214 -9.26 -57.96 -10.14
C GLU A 214 -10.57 -58.38 -10.83
N GLU A 215 -11.14 -57.52 -11.68
CA GLU A 215 -12.37 -57.80 -12.44
C GLU A 215 -12.13 -58.64 -13.73
N THR A 216 -10.97 -58.53 -14.38
CA THR A 216 -10.69 -59.15 -15.69
C THR A 216 -9.83 -60.42 -15.64
N SER A 217 -9.84 -61.17 -14.55
CA SER A 217 -8.98 -62.35 -14.35
C SER A 217 -9.37 -63.56 -15.21
N THR A 218 -9.33 -63.44 -16.55
CA THR A 218 -9.43 -64.60 -17.45
C THR A 218 -8.44 -64.59 -18.61
N ASP A 219 -7.77 -63.49 -19.00
CA ASP A 219 -6.66 -63.62 -19.96
C ASP A 219 -5.70 -62.43 -20.04
N GLY A 220 -4.41 -62.73 -20.22
CA GLY A 220 -3.41 -61.80 -20.76
C GLY A 220 -2.58 -60.98 -19.74
N ASN A 221 -1.30 -61.34 -19.63
CA ASN A 221 -0.23 -60.57 -18.96
C ASN A 221 -0.12 -59.13 -19.50
N PHE A 222 -0.78 -58.16 -18.87
CA PHE A 222 -0.37 -56.76 -18.96
C PHE A 222 0.60 -56.47 -17.81
N ALA A 223 1.90 -56.44 -18.14
CA ALA A 223 2.94 -56.03 -17.21
C ALA A 223 2.63 -54.60 -16.72
N LEU A 224 2.66 -54.41 -15.40
CA LEU A 224 2.59 -53.08 -14.79
C LEU A 224 3.72 -52.23 -15.38
N ASP A 225 3.43 -50.98 -15.77
CA ASP A 225 4.46 -50.05 -16.21
C ASP A 225 5.50 -49.90 -15.08
N GLU A 226 6.71 -50.42 -15.30
CA GLU A 226 7.81 -50.46 -14.32
C GLU A 226 8.08 -49.06 -13.74
N LYS A 227 7.84 -48.02 -14.55
CA LYS A 227 7.95 -46.63 -14.17
C LYS A 227 6.91 -46.22 -13.12
N THR A 228 5.66 -46.67 -13.25
CA THR A 228 4.59 -46.41 -12.27
C THR A 228 4.87 -47.11 -10.93
N GLN A 229 5.42 -48.33 -10.97
CA GLN A 229 5.80 -49.06 -9.76
C GLN A 229 6.94 -48.36 -8.99
N ARG A 230 7.99 -47.93 -9.71
CA ARG A 230 9.10 -47.16 -9.11
C ARG A 230 8.63 -45.86 -8.45
N ILE A 231 7.68 -45.14 -9.07
CA ILE A 231 7.10 -43.91 -8.51
C ILE A 231 6.37 -44.19 -7.18
N LEU A 232 5.61 -45.29 -7.10
CA LEU A 232 4.87 -45.65 -5.89
C LEU A 232 5.78 -46.10 -4.75
N GLU A 233 6.82 -46.89 -5.06
CA GLU A 233 7.85 -47.26 -4.10
C GLU A 233 8.58 -46.02 -3.56
N GLU A 234 8.87 -45.05 -4.42
CA GLU A 234 9.43 -43.77 -4.00
C GLU A 234 8.48 -43.01 -3.07
N ILE A 235 7.19 -42.91 -3.41
CA ILE A 235 6.15 -42.29 -2.58
C ILE A 235 6.05 -42.98 -1.21
N GLU A 236 5.97 -44.31 -1.17
CA GLU A 236 5.92 -45.08 0.07
C GLU A 236 7.19 -44.95 0.91
N SER A 237 8.36 -44.97 0.27
CA SER A 237 9.63 -44.81 0.97
C SER A 237 9.70 -43.44 1.67
N ARG A 238 9.19 -42.39 1.03
CA ARG A 238 9.12 -41.04 1.60
C ARG A 238 8.11 -40.99 2.76
N ARG A 239 6.97 -41.66 2.64
CA ARG A 239 5.98 -41.77 3.73
C ARG A 239 6.54 -42.55 4.93
N LYS A 240 7.17 -43.70 4.71
CA LYS A 240 7.83 -44.49 5.76
C LYS A 240 8.94 -43.70 6.45
N LYS A 241 9.66 -42.82 5.73
CA LYS A 241 10.61 -41.87 6.33
C LYS A 241 9.94 -40.81 7.20
N LYS A 242 8.75 -40.32 6.82
CA LYS A 242 7.94 -39.40 7.66
C LYS A 242 7.38 -40.08 8.92
N GLU A 243 7.07 -41.37 8.85
CA GLU A 243 6.44 -42.13 9.93
C GLU A 243 7.45 -42.67 10.97
N LYS A 244 8.71 -42.91 10.58
CA LYS A 244 9.77 -43.43 11.45
C LYS A 244 10.38 -42.41 12.43
N GLU A 245 9.92 -41.16 12.45
CA GLU A 245 10.33 -40.19 13.48
C GLU A 245 9.42 -40.29 14.72
N PRO A 246 9.99 -40.30 15.94
CA PRO A 246 9.20 -40.43 17.17
C PRO A 246 8.27 -39.22 17.37
N PRO A 247 7.06 -39.41 17.91
CA PRO A 247 6.19 -38.31 18.29
C PRO A 247 6.83 -37.55 19.46
N VAL A 248 7.48 -36.42 19.20
CA VAL A 248 7.93 -35.52 20.26
C VAL A 248 6.69 -34.93 20.94
N GLN A 249 6.61 -35.09 22.26
CA GLN A 249 5.53 -34.57 23.10
C GLN A 249 5.35 -33.05 22.91
N THR A 250 4.20 -32.69 22.35
CA THR A 250 3.31 -31.57 22.69
C THR A 250 3.84 -30.13 22.85
N LYS A 251 5.08 -29.75 22.50
CA LYS A 251 5.46 -28.32 22.59
C LYS A 251 5.86 -27.59 21.30
N ASN A 252 6.35 -28.25 20.25
CA ASN A 252 6.78 -27.50 19.04
C ASN A 252 6.14 -28.08 17.76
N ILE A 253 4.96 -27.58 17.39
CA ILE A 253 4.31 -27.83 16.08
C ILE A 253 5.22 -27.34 14.92
N GLU A 254 6.00 -26.29 15.18
CA GLU A 254 7.02 -25.69 14.30
C GLU A 254 7.99 -26.73 13.71
N HIS A 255 8.61 -27.54 14.58
CA HIS A 255 9.58 -28.55 14.14
C HIS A 255 8.93 -29.70 13.36
N LYS A 256 7.62 -29.90 13.46
CA LYS A 256 6.93 -30.99 12.77
C LYS A 256 6.63 -30.64 11.32
N GLU A 257 6.04 -29.47 11.04
CA GLU A 257 5.75 -29.08 9.64
C GLU A 257 7.02 -28.63 8.88
N GLU A 258 7.95 -27.90 9.51
CA GLU A 258 9.20 -27.51 8.85
C GLU A 258 10.08 -28.72 8.51
N LYS A 259 10.25 -29.70 9.43
CA LYS A 259 10.97 -30.93 9.11
C LYS A 259 10.22 -31.80 8.11
N GLN A 260 8.88 -31.84 8.15
CA GLN A 260 8.09 -32.54 7.13
C GLN A 260 8.22 -31.91 5.74
N VAL A 261 8.30 -30.58 5.65
CA VAL A 261 8.64 -29.82 4.43
C VAL A 261 10.06 -30.16 3.99
N GLN A 262 11.02 -30.27 4.93
CA GLN A 262 12.41 -30.66 4.66
C GLN A 262 12.57 -32.12 4.20
N PHE A 263 11.72 -33.05 4.60
CA PHE A 263 11.72 -34.42 4.08
C PHE A 263 10.93 -34.56 2.77
N SER A 264 10.00 -33.65 2.53
CA SER A 264 9.23 -33.58 1.28
C SER A 264 10.06 -32.98 0.14
N ILE A 265 11.03 -32.12 0.45
CA ILE A 265 12.03 -31.58 -0.46
C ILE A 265 13.35 -32.37 -0.33
N GLY A 266 14.04 -32.69 -1.42
CA GLY A 266 15.40 -33.26 -1.29
C GLY A 266 16.35 -32.26 -0.60
N LYS A 267 17.22 -32.71 0.32
CA LYS A 267 18.16 -31.83 1.07
C LYS A 267 18.88 -30.78 0.21
N ILE A 268 19.23 -31.16 -1.02
CA ILE A 268 19.86 -30.28 -2.02
C ILE A 268 18.98 -29.10 -2.42
N GLN A 269 17.68 -29.31 -2.65
CA GLN A 269 16.75 -28.24 -3.04
C GLN A 269 16.55 -27.20 -1.92
N ILE A 270 16.60 -27.63 -0.65
CA ILE A 270 16.56 -26.70 0.51
C ILE A 270 17.81 -25.85 0.56
N ILE A 271 18.99 -26.47 0.35
CA ILE A 271 20.26 -25.76 0.30
C ILE A 271 20.24 -24.73 -0.84
N ILE A 272 19.81 -25.13 -2.05
CA ILE A 272 19.70 -24.21 -3.19
C ILE A 272 18.74 -23.06 -2.89
N PHE A 273 17.59 -23.34 -2.28
CA PHE A 273 16.63 -22.31 -1.89
C PHE A 273 17.27 -21.31 -0.92
N ASN A 274 17.92 -21.80 0.15
CA ASN A 274 18.57 -20.95 1.15
C ASN A 274 19.72 -20.13 0.55
N LEU A 275 20.51 -20.69 -0.36
CA LEU A 275 21.57 -19.96 -1.05
C LEU A 275 21.01 -18.80 -1.88
N LYS A 276 19.95 -19.06 -2.66
CA LYS A 276 19.28 -18.01 -3.45
C LYS A 276 18.63 -16.96 -2.56
N GLN A 277 18.00 -17.38 -1.47
CA GLN A 277 17.39 -16.46 -0.52
C GLN A 277 18.45 -15.55 0.11
N ASN A 278 19.60 -16.11 0.50
CA ASN A 278 20.70 -15.35 1.08
C ASN A 278 21.31 -14.36 0.09
N ASP A 279 21.45 -14.74 -1.19
CA ASP A 279 21.92 -13.85 -2.25
C ASP A 279 20.97 -12.64 -2.43
N ILE A 280 19.66 -12.88 -2.46
CA ILE A 280 18.65 -11.81 -2.53
C ILE A 280 18.73 -10.90 -1.29
N ILE A 281 18.90 -11.45 -0.10
CA ILE A 281 19.05 -10.67 1.15
C ILE A 281 20.36 -9.85 1.14
N GLN A 282 21.44 -10.37 0.55
CA GLN A 282 22.68 -9.61 0.39
C GLN A 282 22.49 -8.45 -0.60
N ASN A 283 21.79 -8.67 -1.71
CA ASN A 283 21.48 -7.61 -2.68
C ASN A 283 20.56 -6.54 -2.07
N GLN A 284 19.58 -6.93 -1.27
CA GLN A 284 18.74 -6.01 -0.48
C GLN A 284 19.58 -5.05 0.38
N LYS A 285 20.62 -5.55 1.06
CA LYS A 285 21.49 -4.71 1.92
C LYS A 285 22.30 -3.67 1.14
N LYS A 286 22.60 -3.94 -0.13
CA LYS A 286 23.38 -3.06 -1.00
C LYS A 286 22.56 -1.93 -1.64
N VAL A 287 21.22 -2.00 -1.59
CA VAL A 287 20.33 -1.03 -2.27
C VAL A 287 20.59 0.41 -1.82
N PHE A 288 20.93 0.60 -0.54
CA PHE A 288 21.14 1.91 0.08
C PHE A 288 22.58 2.12 0.59
N GLU A 289 23.55 1.31 0.16
CA GLU A 289 24.95 1.42 0.61
C GLU A 289 25.59 2.75 0.21
N ASP A 290 25.15 3.31 -0.92
CA ASP A 290 25.60 4.58 -1.48
C ASP A 290 24.76 5.80 -1.02
N VAL A 291 23.88 5.63 -0.04
CA VAL A 291 22.87 6.63 0.35
C VAL A 291 23.10 7.10 1.77
N HIS A 292 23.04 8.41 1.98
CA HIS A 292 23.13 9.00 3.31
C HIS A 292 21.90 8.66 4.18
N GLU A 293 22.12 8.39 5.46
CA GLU A 293 21.08 7.92 6.40
C GLU A 293 19.84 8.83 6.47
N ASP A 294 20.03 10.15 6.32
CA ASP A 294 18.95 11.15 6.25
C ASP A 294 17.88 10.90 5.16
N PHE A 295 18.17 10.07 4.16
CA PHE A 295 17.28 9.77 3.03
C PHE A 295 16.76 8.32 3.00
N CYS A 296 17.40 7.39 3.73
CA CYS A 296 16.98 5.98 3.75
C CYS A 296 16.42 5.52 5.11
N ASN A 297 16.71 6.25 6.20
CA ASN A 297 16.23 5.95 7.54
C ASN A 297 14.86 6.62 7.80
N ILE A 298 13.82 5.80 8.01
CA ILE A 298 12.43 6.25 8.20
C ILE A 298 12.30 7.26 9.36
N PRO A 299 12.82 6.98 10.58
CA PRO A 299 12.89 7.95 11.67
C PRO A 299 13.47 9.31 11.26
N ASN A 300 14.59 9.35 10.55
CA ASN A 300 15.25 10.60 10.16
C ASN A 300 14.38 11.42 9.19
N ILE A 301 13.71 10.74 8.25
CA ILE A 301 12.78 11.37 7.31
C ILE A 301 11.58 11.94 8.07
N LEU A 302 10.96 11.14 8.95
CA LEU A 302 9.83 11.55 9.76
C LEU A 302 10.17 12.73 10.67
N LEU A 303 11.40 12.79 11.20
CA LEU A 303 11.88 13.91 12.01
C LEU A 303 11.89 15.23 11.22
N LYS A 304 12.25 15.23 9.93
CA LYS A 304 12.17 16.45 9.09
C LYS A 304 10.72 16.93 8.93
N PHE A 305 9.78 16.01 8.72
CA PHE A 305 8.36 16.34 8.64
C PHE A 305 7.77 16.75 9.99
N GLN A 306 8.27 16.19 11.09
CA GLN A 306 7.90 16.59 12.44
C GLN A 306 8.36 18.02 12.72
N GLN A 307 9.59 18.38 12.35
CA GLN A 307 10.08 19.76 12.46
C GLN A 307 9.23 20.75 11.65
N TRP A 308 8.73 20.34 10.47
CA TRP A 308 7.77 21.16 9.71
C TRP A 308 6.46 21.30 10.50
N ARG A 309 5.89 20.19 10.96
CA ARG A 309 4.63 20.17 11.71
C ARG A 309 4.69 21.05 12.97
N GLU A 310 5.79 21.02 13.71
CA GLU A 310 5.97 21.78 14.95
C GLU A 310 6.21 23.27 14.71
N LYS A 311 7.03 23.63 13.70
CA LYS A 311 7.37 25.03 13.43
C LYS A 311 6.31 25.76 12.60
N PHE A 312 5.68 25.08 11.65
CA PHE A 312 4.73 25.65 10.70
C PHE A 312 3.51 24.71 10.49
N PRO A 313 2.66 24.52 11.52
CA PRO A 313 1.56 23.57 11.47
C PRO A 313 0.56 23.87 10.35
N ASP A 314 0.18 25.13 10.15
CA ASP A 314 -0.82 25.50 9.12
C ASP A 314 -0.34 25.10 7.73
N SER A 315 0.89 25.49 7.38
CA SER A 315 1.52 25.12 6.11
C SER A 315 1.66 23.60 5.93
N TYR A 316 1.95 22.86 7.00
CA TYR A 316 2.04 21.39 6.96
C TYR A 316 0.68 20.75 6.61
N TYR A 317 -0.40 21.21 7.25
CA TYR A 317 -1.73 20.66 7.02
C TYR A 317 -2.33 21.12 5.67
N GLU A 318 -2.11 22.38 5.28
CA GLU A 318 -2.52 22.91 3.97
C GLU A 318 -1.80 22.24 2.80
N ALA A 319 -0.55 21.80 2.99
CA ALA A 319 0.20 21.02 2.00
C ALA A 319 -0.17 19.53 1.99
N PHE A 320 -1.15 19.10 2.80
CA PHE A 320 -1.63 17.72 2.90
C PHE A 320 -0.51 16.69 3.14
N ILE A 321 0.49 17.03 3.95
CA ILE A 321 1.69 16.21 4.13
C ILE A 321 1.38 14.80 4.63
N SER A 322 0.34 14.65 5.46
CA SER A 322 -0.16 13.34 5.92
C SER A 322 -0.55 12.39 4.78
N LEU A 323 -0.96 12.90 3.62
CA LEU A 323 -1.28 12.09 2.43
C LEU A 323 -0.03 11.71 1.61
N CYS A 324 1.05 12.47 1.78
CA CYS A 324 2.32 12.31 1.07
C CYS A 324 3.27 11.36 1.81
N ILE A 325 3.32 11.40 3.14
CA ILE A 325 4.20 10.54 3.96
C ILE A 325 4.07 9.05 3.59
N PRO A 326 2.85 8.45 3.50
CA PRO A 326 2.73 7.05 3.10
C PRO A 326 3.34 6.73 1.73
N LYS A 327 3.32 7.69 0.79
CA LYS A 327 3.90 7.52 -0.55
C LYS A 327 5.43 7.56 -0.49
N LEU A 328 6.00 8.47 0.30
CA LEU A 328 7.45 8.59 0.49
C LEU A 328 8.04 7.39 1.24
N LEU A 329 7.31 6.88 2.24
CA LEU A 329 7.78 5.72 3.03
C LEU A 329 7.60 4.39 2.29
N ASN A 330 6.70 4.30 1.29
CA ASN A 330 6.37 3.04 0.63
C ASN A 330 7.60 2.29 0.08
N PRO A 331 8.53 2.90 -0.68
CA PRO A 331 9.72 2.20 -1.17
C PRO A 331 10.62 1.69 -0.03
N LEU A 332 10.79 2.47 1.03
CA LEU A 332 11.64 2.11 2.17
C LEU A 332 11.04 0.95 2.97
N ILE A 333 9.73 0.99 3.22
CA ILE A 333 9.00 -0.09 3.88
C ILE A 333 9.05 -1.35 3.03
N ARG A 334 8.86 -1.24 1.71
CA ARG A 334 9.01 -2.37 0.77
C ARG A 334 10.35 -3.06 0.90
N VAL A 335 11.45 -2.29 0.99
CA VAL A 335 12.77 -2.88 1.24
C VAL A 335 12.80 -3.64 2.55
N GLN A 336 12.30 -3.08 3.66
CA GLN A 336 12.27 -3.79 4.95
C GLN A 336 11.44 -5.08 4.87
N LEU A 337 10.36 -5.07 4.09
CA LEU A 337 9.49 -6.22 3.93
C LEU A 337 10.08 -7.33 3.05
N ILE A 338 11.12 -7.11 2.23
CA ILE A 338 11.67 -8.12 1.30
C ILE A 338 11.88 -9.49 1.97
N HIS A 339 12.43 -9.53 3.19
CA HIS A 339 12.67 -10.78 3.91
C HIS A 339 11.43 -11.32 4.66
N TRP A 340 10.39 -10.49 4.82
CA TRP A 340 9.21 -10.81 5.59
C TRP A 340 8.33 -11.81 4.85
N ASN A 341 8.06 -12.93 5.51
CA ASN A 341 7.16 -13.97 5.05
C ASN A 341 6.07 -14.19 6.11
N PRO A 342 4.82 -13.77 5.85
CA PRO A 342 3.69 -13.86 6.79
C PRO A 342 3.18 -15.29 7.02
N LEU A 343 3.70 -16.28 6.28
CA LEU A 343 3.28 -17.68 6.36
C LEU A 343 4.16 -18.50 7.31
N LYS A 344 5.26 -17.94 7.83
CA LYS A 344 6.10 -18.61 8.83
C LYS A 344 5.60 -18.31 10.25
N LEU A 345 5.76 -19.24 11.18
CA LEU A 345 5.32 -19.04 12.58
C LEU A 345 6.26 -18.09 13.34
N ASP A 346 7.55 -18.09 13.00
CA ASP A 346 8.58 -17.21 13.56
C ASP A 346 8.63 -15.82 12.91
N SER A 347 7.66 -15.50 12.04
CA SER A 347 7.64 -14.21 11.35
C SER A 347 7.41 -13.07 12.35
N ILE A 348 8.24 -12.03 12.23
CA ILE A 348 8.10 -10.80 13.03
C ILE A 348 6.71 -10.19 12.80
N GLY A 349 6.01 -9.90 13.90
CA GLY A 349 4.72 -9.23 13.87
C GLY A 349 4.87 -7.77 13.40
N LEU A 350 3.90 -7.26 12.64
CA LEU A 350 4.00 -5.94 12.02
C LEU A 350 4.24 -4.81 13.03
N LYS A 351 3.62 -4.88 14.22
CA LYS A 351 3.83 -3.89 15.31
C LYS A 351 5.26 -3.83 15.84
N GLN A 352 6.02 -4.91 15.68
CA GLN A 352 7.42 -5.01 16.12
C GLN A 352 8.40 -4.49 15.06
N MET A 353 7.92 -4.18 13.85
CA MET A 353 8.79 -3.72 12.78
C MET A 353 9.21 -2.26 13.00
N PRO A 354 10.48 -1.90 12.70
CA PRO A 354 10.97 -0.54 12.93
C PRO A 354 10.16 0.55 12.22
N TRP A 355 9.69 0.29 11.01
CA TRP A 355 8.85 1.25 10.29
C TRP A 355 7.52 1.52 11.00
N PHE A 356 6.94 0.51 11.65
CA PHE A 356 5.64 0.62 12.32
C PHE A 356 5.78 1.49 13.56
N THR A 357 6.75 1.17 14.42
CA THR A 357 7.03 1.94 15.64
C THR A 357 7.39 3.39 15.32
N SER A 358 8.18 3.63 14.27
CA SER A 358 8.56 4.98 13.84
C SER A 358 7.36 5.83 13.41
N ILE A 359 6.39 5.23 12.70
CA ILE A 359 5.16 5.93 12.30
C ILE A 359 4.26 6.17 13.51
N GLU A 360 4.14 5.19 14.40
CA GLU A 360 3.35 5.32 15.63
C GLU A 360 3.89 6.44 16.53
N GLU A 361 5.20 6.48 16.75
CA GLU A 361 5.89 7.56 17.46
C GLU A 361 5.66 8.92 16.79
N PHE A 362 5.74 9.00 15.46
CA PHE A 362 5.47 10.23 14.72
C PHE A 362 4.02 10.72 14.86
N ILE A 363 3.05 9.80 14.85
CA ILE A 363 1.62 10.12 15.03
C ILE A 363 1.37 10.61 16.46
N ASN A 364 1.97 9.95 17.46
CA ASN A 364 1.79 10.26 18.88
C ASN A 364 2.56 11.52 19.32
N GLY A 365 3.64 11.90 18.63
CA GLY A 365 4.40 13.13 18.89
C GLY A 365 3.73 14.43 18.40
N GLY A 366 2.43 14.41 18.11
CA GLY A 366 1.66 15.61 17.78
C GLY A 366 1.29 16.39 19.05
N VAL A 367 1.37 17.73 19.01
CA VAL A 367 0.96 18.59 20.13
C VAL A 367 -0.52 18.30 20.46
N GLU A 368 -0.80 17.98 21.73
CA GLU A 368 -2.14 17.75 22.30
C GLU A 368 -3.00 19.03 22.32
N ASP A 369 -3.17 19.69 21.19
CA ASP A 369 -4.21 20.70 21.05
C ASP A 369 -5.54 19.99 20.86
N SER A 370 -6.29 19.93 21.97
CA SER A 370 -7.66 19.44 22.19
C SER A 370 -8.74 19.88 21.16
N LYS A 371 -8.37 20.58 20.08
CA LYS A 371 -9.26 20.99 18.98
C LYS A 371 -9.12 20.17 17.70
N LYS A 372 -8.18 19.22 17.59
CA LYS A 372 -7.97 18.38 16.39
C LYS A 372 -8.10 16.89 16.68
N GLU A 373 -9.25 16.47 17.22
CA GLU A 373 -9.59 15.05 17.43
C GLU A 373 -9.50 14.20 16.14
N TYR A 374 -9.51 14.85 14.97
CA TYR A 374 -9.34 14.28 13.63
C TYR A 374 -8.05 14.77 12.92
N SER A 375 -6.87 14.68 13.54
CA SER A 375 -5.63 14.95 12.79
C SER A 375 -5.53 13.96 11.61
N SER A 376 -5.35 14.48 10.39
CA SER A 376 -5.17 13.68 9.18
C SER A 376 -3.97 12.73 9.27
N ASP A 377 -3.03 13.03 10.17
CA ASP A 377 -1.87 12.23 10.52
C ASP A 377 -2.25 10.86 11.13
N LYS A 378 -3.36 10.75 11.89
CA LYS A 378 -3.82 9.46 12.43
C LYS A 378 -4.07 8.42 11.32
N LYS A 379 -4.44 8.88 10.12
CA LYS A 379 -4.68 8.01 8.95
C LYS A 379 -3.41 7.54 8.24
N ILE A 380 -2.22 8.03 8.60
CA ILE A 380 -0.95 7.67 7.93
C ILE A 380 -0.71 6.16 8.03
N LEU A 381 -0.85 5.58 9.22
CA LEU A 381 -0.62 4.16 9.46
C LEU A 381 -1.59 3.29 8.63
N SER A 382 -2.88 3.61 8.69
CA SER A 382 -3.93 3.00 7.88
C SER A 382 -3.63 3.08 6.37
N ALA A 383 -3.17 4.24 5.88
CA ALA A 383 -2.80 4.43 4.49
C ALA A 383 -1.57 3.61 4.07
N VAL A 384 -0.57 3.45 4.94
CA VAL A 384 0.59 2.58 4.70
C VAL A 384 0.19 1.12 4.66
N ILE A 385 -0.65 0.66 5.60
CA ILE A 385 -1.16 -0.71 5.61
C ILE A 385 -1.93 -1.00 4.32
N ASN A 386 -2.83 -0.11 3.91
CA ASN A 386 -3.64 -0.27 2.70
C ASN A 386 -2.81 -0.27 1.41
N LYS A 387 -1.77 0.56 1.32
CA LYS A 387 -0.97 0.73 0.08
C LYS A 387 0.23 -0.21 -0.02
N THR A 388 0.72 -0.74 1.09
CA THR A 388 1.98 -1.50 1.12
C THR A 388 1.78 -2.91 1.66
N ILE A 389 1.06 -3.07 2.78
CA ILE A 389 0.95 -4.37 3.45
C ILE A 389 -0.14 -5.24 2.83
N ILE A 390 -1.34 -4.70 2.59
CA ILE A 390 -2.46 -5.47 2.03
C ILE A 390 -2.14 -6.02 0.63
N PRO A 391 -1.60 -5.25 -0.32
CA PRO A 391 -1.24 -5.80 -1.64
C PRO A 391 -0.26 -6.97 -1.52
N ARG A 392 0.77 -6.81 -0.70
CA ARG A 392 1.77 -7.85 -0.45
C ARG A 392 1.15 -9.10 0.17
N LEU A 393 0.30 -8.96 1.19
CA LEU A 393 -0.41 -10.10 1.78
C LEU A 393 -1.33 -10.79 0.78
N THR A 394 -2.01 -10.01 -0.06
CA THR A 394 -2.88 -10.53 -1.12
C THR A 394 -2.07 -11.42 -2.08
N ASP A 395 -0.88 -10.99 -2.51
CA ASP A 395 0.01 -11.82 -3.33
C ASP A 395 0.41 -13.13 -2.64
N PHE A 396 0.68 -13.09 -1.32
CA PHE A 396 0.94 -14.31 -0.55
C PHE A 396 -0.28 -15.24 -0.52
N ILE A 397 -1.48 -14.70 -0.31
CA ILE A 397 -2.74 -15.46 -0.25
C ILE A 397 -3.04 -16.12 -1.59
N GLU A 398 -2.91 -15.38 -2.69
CA GLU A 398 -3.30 -15.87 -4.02
C GLU A 398 -2.34 -16.92 -4.57
N PHE A 399 -1.04 -16.73 -4.35
CA PHE A 399 -0.02 -17.46 -5.09
C PHE A 399 0.86 -18.39 -4.23
N ILE A 400 1.01 -18.12 -2.93
CA ILE A 400 2.01 -18.79 -2.08
C ILE A 400 1.35 -19.64 -0.98
N TRP A 401 0.28 -19.14 -0.37
CA TRP A 401 -0.40 -19.81 0.74
C TRP A 401 -1.02 -21.14 0.30
N ASP A 402 -0.78 -22.15 1.12
CA ASP A 402 -1.36 -23.47 1.02
C ASP A 402 -2.43 -23.69 2.11
N PRO A 403 -3.73 -23.69 1.76
CA PRO A 403 -4.82 -23.93 2.72
C PRO A 403 -4.75 -25.28 3.46
N LEU A 404 -3.98 -26.26 2.95
CA LEU A 404 -3.74 -27.53 3.64
C LEU A 404 -2.64 -27.46 4.72
N SER A 405 -1.86 -26.38 4.79
CA SER A 405 -0.88 -26.16 5.86
C SER A 405 -1.52 -25.44 7.04
N THR A 406 -1.51 -26.11 8.19
CA THR A 406 -2.05 -25.54 9.42
C THR A 406 -1.12 -24.46 9.97
N SER A 407 0.20 -24.65 9.89
CA SER A 407 1.18 -23.62 10.28
C SER A 407 1.00 -22.32 9.51
N GLN A 408 0.95 -22.40 8.17
CA GLN A 408 0.77 -21.22 7.32
C GLN A 408 -0.57 -20.53 7.58
N THR A 409 -1.64 -21.32 7.71
CA THR A 409 -2.99 -20.79 7.96
C THR A 409 -3.05 -20.05 9.30
N THR A 410 -2.52 -20.63 10.37
CA THR A 410 -2.50 -19.99 11.70
C THR A 410 -1.66 -18.72 11.72
N SER A 411 -0.47 -18.74 11.09
CA SER A 411 0.37 -17.53 11.03
C SER A 411 -0.32 -16.41 10.23
N LEU A 412 -0.90 -16.74 9.09
CA LEU A 412 -1.61 -15.77 8.25
C LEU A 412 -2.80 -15.14 8.99
N ILE A 413 -3.59 -15.94 9.72
CA ILE A 413 -4.71 -15.46 10.54
C ILE A 413 -4.23 -14.45 11.59
N THR A 414 -3.09 -14.68 12.23
CA THR A 414 -2.51 -13.75 13.22
C THR A 414 -2.22 -12.38 12.59
N HIS A 415 -1.61 -12.35 11.40
CA HIS A 415 -1.32 -11.11 10.70
C HIS A 415 -2.59 -10.41 10.22
N CYS A 416 -3.57 -11.16 9.70
CA CYS A 416 -4.86 -10.61 9.28
C CYS A 416 -5.63 -10.02 10.46
N LYS A 417 -5.67 -10.68 11.63
CA LYS A 417 -6.30 -10.16 12.85
C LYS A 417 -5.69 -8.82 13.26
N MET A 418 -4.36 -8.75 13.34
CA MET A 418 -3.65 -7.52 13.69
C MET A 418 -4.01 -6.39 12.72
N ILE A 419 -4.05 -6.65 11.41
CA ILE A 419 -4.46 -5.65 10.42
C ILE A 419 -5.90 -5.18 10.66
N LEU A 420 -6.81 -6.09 10.97
CA LEU A 420 -8.21 -5.73 11.22
C LEU A 420 -8.38 -4.91 12.50
N GLU A 421 -7.63 -5.22 13.56
CA GLU A 421 -7.60 -4.46 14.81
C GLU A 421 -7.17 -3.00 14.57
N GLU A 422 -6.13 -2.78 13.76
CA GLU A 422 -5.66 -1.43 13.39
C GLU A 422 -6.70 -0.61 12.60
N PHE A 423 -7.64 -1.27 11.93
CA PHE A 423 -8.73 -0.59 11.21
C PHE A 423 -9.99 -0.38 12.05
N SER A 424 -10.14 -1.01 13.22
CA SER A 424 -11.30 -0.85 14.10
C SER A 424 -11.62 0.61 14.48
N PRO A 425 -10.64 1.51 14.79
CA PRO A 425 -10.96 2.91 15.09
C PRO A 425 -11.51 3.71 13.89
N TYR A 426 -11.49 3.14 12.67
CA TYR A 426 -11.94 3.78 11.43
C TYR A 426 -13.16 3.08 10.81
N GLU A 427 -13.94 2.32 11.59
CA GLU A 427 -15.06 1.47 11.15
C GLU A 427 -16.10 2.14 10.23
N ASN A 428 -16.20 3.48 10.25
CA ASN A 428 -17.13 4.24 9.41
C ASN A 428 -16.69 4.39 7.94
N GLU A 429 -15.42 4.12 7.59
CA GLU A 429 -14.94 4.12 6.21
C GLU A 429 -14.95 2.68 5.66
N VAL A 430 -15.75 2.44 4.61
CA VAL A 430 -15.73 1.16 3.88
C VAL A 430 -14.34 0.97 3.27
N ASN A 431 -13.48 0.22 3.98
CA ASN A 431 -12.14 -0.06 3.50
C ASN A 431 -12.21 -1.14 2.41
N LYS A 432 -12.30 -0.71 1.15
CA LYS A 432 -12.29 -1.57 -0.04
C LYS A 432 -11.12 -2.56 -0.02
N SER A 433 -9.93 -2.13 0.43
CA SER A 433 -8.75 -2.98 0.52
C SER A 433 -8.92 -4.15 1.50
N LYS A 434 -9.60 -3.93 2.64
CA LYS A 434 -9.96 -5.00 3.59
C LYS A 434 -10.93 -6.00 2.95
N GLN A 435 -11.94 -5.51 2.25
CA GLN A 435 -12.91 -6.37 1.56
C GLN A 435 -12.25 -7.21 0.46
N ASP A 436 -11.34 -6.60 -0.31
CA ASP A 436 -10.62 -7.29 -1.38
C ASP A 436 -9.65 -8.35 -0.82
N LEU A 437 -9.01 -8.07 0.33
CA LEU A 437 -8.21 -9.07 1.06
C LEU A 437 -9.05 -10.29 1.49
N LEU A 438 -10.22 -10.06 2.10
CA LEU A 438 -11.11 -11.15 2.53
C LEU A 438 -11.64 -11.94 1.33
N LYS A 439 -11.97 -11.27 0.23
CA LYS A 439 -12.37 -11.95 -1.03
C LYS A 439 -11.26 -12.83 -1.57
N SER A 440 -10.01 -12.37 -1.52
CA SER A 440 -8.85 -13.15 -1.98
C SER A 440 -8.68 -14.43 -1.16
N ILE A 441 -8.82 -14.34 0.17
CA ILE A 441 -8.80 -15.51 1.08
C ILE A 441 -9.90 -16.51 0.69
N VAL A 442 -11.14 -16.04 0.56
CA VAL A 442 -12.30 -16.86 0.18
C VAL A 442 -12.11 -17.50 -1.19
N SER A 443 -11.59 -16.75 -2.16
CA SER A 443 -11.28 -17.25 -3.51
C SER A 443 -10.24 -18.38 -3.46
N ARG A 444 -9.16 -18.19 -2.69
CA ARG A 444 -8.11 -19.19 -2.53
C ARG A 444 -8.62 -20.47 -1.86
N MET A 445 -9.48 -20.35 -0.85
CA MET A 445 -10.14 -21.50 -0.21
C MET A 445 -11.03 -22.26 -1.18
N LYS A 446 -11.87 -21.56 -1.97
CA LYS A 446 -12.72 -22.17 -3.00
C LYS A 446 -11.87 -22.99 -3.97
N LYS A 447 -10.79 -22.40 -4.47
CA LYS A 447 -9.86 -23.07 -5.38
C LYS A 447 -9.24 -24.31 -4.75
N ALA A 448 -8.83 -24.26 -3.48
CA ALA A 448 -8.28 -25.44 -2.80
C ALA A 448 -9.32 -26.57 -2.61
N ILE A 449 -10.59 -26.23 -2.34
CA ILE A 449 -11.67 -27.22 -2.27
C ILE A 449 -11.89 -27.88 -3.63
N GLU A 450 -11.85 -27.10 -4.72
CA GLU A 450 -12.11 -27.59 -6.08
C GLU A 450 -10.94 -28.40 -6.65
N ASP A 451 -9.71 -27.92 -6.47
CA ASP A 451 -8.51 -28.49 -7.11
C ASP A 451 -7.82 -29.58 -6.28
N ASP A 452 -7.85 -29.49 -4.95
CA ASP A 452 -7.00 -30.31 -4.07
C ASP A 452 -7.77 -31.39 -3.29
N VAL A 453 -9.10 -31.36 -3.26
CA VAL A 453 -9.92 -32.36 -2.52
C VAL A 453 -10.36 -33.49 -3.45
N PHE A 454 -9.86 -34.68 -3.16
CA PHE A 454 -10.25 -35.89 -3.87
C PHE A 454 -10.34 -37.07 -2.90
N ILE A 455 -11.56 -37.55 -2.64
CA ILE A 455 -11.81 -38.75 -1.83
C ILE A 455 -12.45 -39.82 -2.72
N PRO A 456 -11.71 -40.87 -3.12
CA PRO A 456 -12.26 -41.90 -3.99
C PRO A 456 -13.29 -42.76 -3.26
N LEU A 457 -14.28 -43.24 -4.01
CA LEU A 457 -15.27 -44.20 -3.55
C LEU A 457 -14.93 -45.56 -4.14
N TYR A 458 -14.66 -46.54 -3.27
CA TYR A 458 -14.43 -47.93 -3.67
C TYR A 458 -15.58 -48.82 -3.21
N PRO A 459 -15.80 -49.99 -3.84
CA PRO A 459 -16.75 -50.98 -3.35
C PRO A 459 -16.40 -51.43 -1.92
N LYS A 460 -17.41 -51.79 -1.12
CA LYS A 460 -17.23 -52.21 0.28
C LYS A 460 -16.25 -53.39 0.42
N SER A 461 -16.30 -54.35 -0.50
CA SER A 461 -15.38 -55.49 -0.57
C SER A 461 -13.89 -55.10 -0.66
N ALA A 462 -13.58 -53.97 -1.31
CA ALA A 462 -12.21 -53.47 -1.45
C ALA A 462 -11.71 -52.71 -0.20
N ILE A 463 -12.64 -52.23 0.64
CA ILE A 463 -12.35 -51.40 1.83
C ILE A 463 -12.44 -52.22 3.13
N GLU A 464 -13.20 -53.33 3.13
CA GLU A 464 -13.39 -54.23 4.29
C GLU A 464 -12.05 -54.66 4.91
N ASN A 465 -11.04 -54.97 4.08
CA ASN A 465 -9.70 -55.19 4.57
C ASN A 465 -8.97 -53.85 4.79
N LYS A 466 -8.87 -53.40 6.05
CA LYS A 466 -8.14 -52.18 6.45
C LYS A 466 -6.67 -52.14 6.01
N THR A 467 -6.07 -53.29 5.69
CA THR A 467 -4.68 -53.37 5.21
C THR A 467 -4.55 -53.16 3.69
N SER A 468 -5.66 -53.14 2.95
CA SER A 468 -5.68 -52.94 1.50
C SER A 468 -5.14 -51.57 1.10
N SER A 469 -4.54 -51.50 -0.09
CA SER A 469 -4.01 -50.25 -0.64
C SER A 469 -5.12 -49.21 -0.87
N HIS A 470 -6.31 -49.65 -1.27
CA HIS A 470 -7.50 -48.83 -1.47
C HIS A 470 -8.00 -48.21 -0.16
N SER A 471 -8.13 -49.00 0.91
CA SER A 471 -8.56 -48.54 2.23
C SER A 471 -7.56 -47.50 2.78
N LYS A 472 -6.26 -47.81 2.74
CA LYS A 472 -5.20 -46.89 3.18
C LYS A 472 -5.19 -45.57 2.41
N PHE A 473 -5.43 -45.60 1.09
CA PHE A 473 -5.47 -44.38 0.28
C PHE A 473 -6.70 -43.54 0.57
N GLN A 474 -7.89 -44.15 0.60
CA GLN A 474 -9.13 -43.46 0.95
C GLN A 474 -9.04 -42.81 2.34
N GLU A 475 -8.46 -43.52 3.33
CA GLU A 475 -8.24 -43.00 4.68
C GLU A 475 -7.38 -41.73 4.66
N ARG A 476 -6.24 -41.76 3.94
CA ARG A 476 -5.37 -40.56 3.80
C ARG A 476 -6.10 -39.39 3.16
N GLN A 477 -6.88 -39.65 2.11
CA GLN A 477 -7.64 -38.60 1.45
C GLN A 477 -8.74 -38.01 2.34
N PHE A 478 -9.42 -38.86 3.13
CA PHE A 478 -10.38 -38.40 4.12
C PHE A 478 -9.74 -37.47 5.16
N TRP A 479 -8.62 -37.87 5.76
CA TRP A 479 -7.92 -37.03 6.74
C TRP A 479 -7.34 -35.75 6.13
N SER A 480 -6.91 -35.79 4.86
CA SER A 480 -6.49 -34.58 4.14
C SER A 480 -7.66 -33.60 3.93
N GLY A 481 -8.82 -34.10 3.50
CA GLY A 481 -10.05 -33.30 3.37
C GLY A 481 -10.51 -32.74 4.71
N LEU A 482 -10.42 -33.53 5.79
CA LEU A 482 -10.75 -33.09 7.14
C LEU A 482 -9.76 -32.03 7.67
N LYS A 483 -8.47 -32.15 7.33
CA LYS A 483 -7.47 -31.11 7.65
C LYS A 483 -7.81 -29.79 6.96
N LEU A 484 -8.16 -29.83 5.68
CA LEU A 484 -8.61 -28.63 4.96
C LEU A 484 -9.87 -28.04 5.60
N PHE A 485 -10.84 -28.88 5.96
CA PHE A 485 -12.06 -28.48 6.65
C PHE A 485 -11.76 -27.74 7.95
N SER A 486 -10.91 -28.34 8.80
CA SER A 486 -10.45 -27.70 10.03
C SER A 486 -9.80 -26.34 9.75
N ASN A 487 -8.83 -26.30 8.82
CA ASN A 487 -8.10 -25.07 8.48
C ASN A 487 -9.02 -23.96 7.95
N ILE A 488 -10.07 -24.28 7.18
CA ILE A 488 -11.05 -23.30 6.70
C ILE A 488 -11.86 -22.73 7.87
N LEU A 489 -12.32 -23.58 8.81
CA LEU A 489 -13.17 -23.15 9.90
C LEU A 489 -12.45 -22.32 10.97
N VAL A 490 -11.13 -22.40 11.07
CA VAL A 490 -10.32 -21.54 11.97
C VAL A 490 -10.41 -20.05 11.59
N TRP A 491 -10.84 -19.73 10.36
CA TRP A 491 -11.08 -18.35 9.92
C TRP A 491 -12.35 -17.71 10.51
N ASN A 492 -13.08 -18.45 11.35
CA ASN A 492 -14.18 -17.91 12.14
C ASN A 492 -13.78 -16.62 12.88
N GLY A 493 -14.65 -15.60 12.80
CA GLY A 493 -14.41 -14.26 13.35
C GLY A 493 -13.65 -13.30 12.43
N LEU A 494 -13.01 -13.78 11.35
CA LEU A 494 -12.43 -12.92 10.31
C LEU A 494 -13.29 -12.91 9.04
N VAL A 495 -13.69 -14.10 8.58
CA VAL A 495 -14.55 -14.28 7.41
C VAL A 495 -16.01 -14.38 7.88
N PRO A 496 -16.98 -13.80 7.15
CA PRO A 496 -18.40 -13.91 7.52
C PRO A 496 -18.86 -15.37 7.66
N ASP A 497 -19.64 -15.64 8.71
CA ASP A 497 -20.10 -16.99 9.07
C ASP A 497 -20.86 -17.67 7.93
N ASP A 498 -21.73 -16.96 7.20
CA ASP A 498 -22.49 -17.53 6.10
C ASP A 498 -21.58 -18.03 4.96
N THR A 499 -20.50 -17.30 4.68
CA THR A 499 -19.49 -17.72 3.70
C THR A 499 -18.70 -18.94 4.18
N LEU A 500 -18.31 -18.96 5.45
CA LEU A 500 -17.61 -20.13 6.03
C LEU A 500 -18.50 -21.37 6.07
N ARG A 501 -19.79 -21.22 6.39
CA ARG A 501 -20.78 -22.31 6.35
C ARG A 501 -20.98 -22.82 4.92
N GLU A 502 -21.06 -21.95 3.92
CA GLU A 502 -21.16 -22.35 2.51
C GLU A 502 -19.92 -23.17 2.08
N LEU A 503 -18.72 -22.69 2.39
CA LEU A 503 -17.47 -23.36 2.01
C LEU A 503 -17.21 -24.65 2.79
N GLY A 504 -17.23 -24.57 4.12
CA GLY A 504 -16.92 -25.67 5.01
C GLY A 504 -18.04 -26.71 5.03
N LEU A 505 -19.27 -26.33 5.36
CA LEU A 505 -20.38 -27.27 5.54
C LEU A 505 -20.97 -27.69 4.18
N GLY A 506 -21.24 -26.73 3.30
CA GLY A 506 -21.84 -26.99 2.00
C GLY A 506 -20.87 -27.69 1.03
N LYS A 507 -19.78 -27.02 0.66
CA LYS A 507 -18.89 -27.47 -0.42
C LYS A 507 -17.90 -28.54 -0.02
N LEU A 508 -17.53 -28.65 1.25
CA LEU A 508 -16.52 -29.62 1.70
C LEU A 508 -17.12 -30.79 2.49
N LEU A 509 -17.84 -30.50 3.58
CA LEU A 509 -18.45 -31.54 4.43
C LEU A 509 -19.50 -32.34 3.66
N ASN A 510 -20.55 -31.68 3.14
CA ASN A 510 -21.67 -32.38 2.49
C ASN A 510 -21.26 -33.04 1.17
N ARG A 511 -20.41 -32.39 0.38
CA ARG A 511 -20.01 -32.89 -0.95
C ARG A 511 -18.98 -34.02 -0.90
N TYR A 512 -18.05 -34.00 0.07
CA TYR A 512 -16.93 -34.95 0.08
C TYR A 512 -16.89 -35.81 1.34
N LEU A 513 -16.85 -35.21 2.53
CA LEU A 513 -16.63 -35.95 3.78
C LEU A 513 -17.82 -36.86 4.13
N ILE A 514 -19.05 -36.36 4.06
CA ILE A 514 -20.25 -37.14 4.34
C ILE A 514 -20.43 -38.26 3.32
N VAL A 515 -20.19 -37.99 2.04
CA VAL A 515 -20.26 -39.02 0.98
C VAL A 515 -19.27 -40.15 1.25
N ALA A 516 -18.05 -39.82 1.69
CA ALA A 516 -17.06 -40.81 2.09
C ALA A 516 -17.47 -41.60 3.33
N LEU A 517 -18.11 -40.96 4.31
CA LEU A 517 -18.63 -41.64 5.50
C LEU A 517 -19.76 -42.63 5.18
N HIS A 518 -20.67 -42.29 4.27
CA HIS A 518 -21.73 -43.21 3.81
C HIS A 518 -21.18 -44.46 3.12
N ASN A 519 -20.01 -44.36 2.48
CA ASN A 519 -19.35 -45.51 1.86
C ASN A 519 -18.52 -46.34 2.85
N ALA A 520 -18.27 -45.85 4.06
CA ALA A 520 -17.50 -46.58 5.07
C ALA A 520 -18.35 -47.68 5.73
N VAL A 521 -17.69 -48.71 6.26
CA VAL A 521 -18.34 -49.74 7.07
C VAL A 521 -18.65 -49.13 8.46
N PRO A 522 -19.90 -49.20 8.96
CA PRO A 522 -20.26 -48.70 10.28
C PRO A 522 -19.39 -49.34 11.38
N GLY A 523 -18.92 -48.52 12.32
CA GLY A 523 -18.10 -48.99 13.44
C GLY A 523 -17.34 -47.87 14.14
N PRO A 524 -16.43 -48.21 15.07
CA PRO A 524 -15.71 -47.24 15.91
C PRO A 524 -14.91 -46.20 15.12
N ASP A 525 -14.35 -46.59 13.97
CA ASP A 525 -13.55 -45.68 13.13
C ASP A 525 -14.41 -44.57 12.53
N VAL A 526 -15.65 -44.87 12.13
CA VAL A 526 -16.61 -43.89 11.60
C VAL A 526 -17.01 -42.90 12.68
N VAL A 527 -17.29 -43.39 13.90
CA VAL A 527 -17.61 -42.56 15.07
C VAL A 527 -16.45 -41.61 15.37
N LYS A 528 -15.21 -42.12 15.36
CA LYS A 528 -14.01 -41.30 15.56
C LYS A 528 -13.89 -40.19 14.51
N LYS A 529 -14.17 -40.48 13.24
CA LYS A 529 -14.19 -39.46 12.17
C LYS A 529 -15.27 -38.41 12.40
N CYS A 530 -16.48 -38.82 12.80
CA CYS A 530 -17.58 -37.91 13.13
C CYS A 530 -17.23 -36.99 14.31
N ASN A 531 -16.61 -37.55 15.35
CA ASN A 531 -16.10 -36.79 16.50
C ASN A 531 -15.09 -35.73 16.08
N GLN A 532 -14.17 -36.05 15.17
CA GLN A 532 -13.18 -35.09 14.68
C GLN A 532 -13.82 -34.00 13.80
N ILE A 533 -14.85 -34.32 13.00
CA ILE A 533 -15.64 -33.32 12.27
C ILE A 533 -16.32 -32.37 13.26
N ALA A 534 -17.02 -32.91 14.26
CA ALA A 534 -17.71 -32.12 15.28
C ALA A 534 -16.74 -31.31 16.16
N ALA A 535 -15.51 -31.77 16.36
CA ALA A 535 -14.46 -31.03 17.06
C ALA A 535 -13.99 -29.78 16.31
N CYS A 536 -14.10 -29.75 14.98
CA CYS A 536 -13.66 -28.63 14.16
C CYS A 536 -14.70 -27.49 14.06
N LEU A 537 -15.95 -27.75 14.47
CA LEU A 537 -17.03 -26.78 14.34
C LEU A 537 -16.86 -25.63 15.36
N PRO A 538 -16.97 -24.35 14.93
CA PRO A 538 -16.91 -23.22 15.85
C PRO A 538 -18.06 -23.24 16.87
N GLU A 539 -17.72 -23.16 18.16
CA GLU A 539 -18.70 -23.13 19.25
C GLU A 539 -19.67 -21.94 19.14
N LYS A 540 -19.17 -20.81 18.63
CA LYS A 540 -19.94 -19.56 18.39
C LYS A 540 -21.20 -19.78 17.55
N TRP A 541 -21.21 -20.78 16.67
CA TRP A 541 -22.38 -21.06 15.83
C TRP A 541 -23.55 -21.68 16.60
N PHE A 542 -23.31 -22.17 17.82
CA PHE A 542 -24.28 -22.90 18.65
C PHE A 542 -24.55 -22.22 20.00
N GLU A 543 -24.09 -20.98 20.18
CA GLU A 543 -24.23 -20.23 21.45
C GLU A 543 -25.68 -19.87 21.79
N ASN A 544 -26.61 -19.91 20.83
CA ASN A 544 -28.01 -19.57 21.09
C ASN A 544 -28.71 -20.68 21.91
N PRO A 545 -29.08 -20.44 23.18
CA PRO A 545 -29.68 -21.45 24.04
C PRO A 545 -31.10 -21.86 23.61
N ALA A 546 -31.78 -21.03 22.79
CA ALA A 546 -33.08 -21.37 22.23
C ALA A 546 -32.99 -22.29 20.99
N MET A 547 -31.78 -22.54 20.48
CA MET A 547 -31.55 -23.42 19.33
C MET A 547 -31.76 -24.88 19.73
N ARG A 548 -32.93 -25.43 19.39
CA ARG A 548 -33.24 -26.87 19.52
C ARG A 548 -33.05 -27.66 18.22
N THR A 549 -33.01 -26.94 17.10
CA THR A 549 -32.75 -27.46 15.75
C THR A 549 -31.42 -26.88 15.28
N SER A 550 -30.52 -27.76 14.85
CA SER A 550 -29.18 -27.38 14.37
C SER A 550 -29.22 -26.50 13.11
N LEU A 551 -28.04 -26.14 12.60
CA LEU A 551 -27.89 -25.42 11.35
C LEU A 551 -28.43 -26.25 10.16
N PRO A 552 -29.16 -25.64 9.19
CA PRO A 552 -29.70 -26.38 8.04
C PRO A 552 -28.63 -27.09 7.21
N GLN A 553 -27.43 -26.54 7.14
CA GLN A 553 -26.32 -27.14 6.38
C GLN A 553 -25.79 -28.44 7.02
N LEU A 554 -26.09 -28.69 8.30
CA LEU A 554 -25.71 -29.90 9.04
C LEU A 554 -26.75 -31.02 8.95
N GLU A 555 -27.90 -30.79 8.31
CA GLU A 555 -28.98 -31.78 8.22
C GLU A 555 -28.49 -33.14 7.68
N ASN A 556 -27.70 -33.14 6.60
CA ASN A 556 -27.12 -34.37 6.04
C ASN A 556 -26.18 -35.09 7.03
N PHE A 557 -25.51 -34.34 7.91
CA PHE A 557 -24.64 -34.92 8.93
C PHE A 557 -25.45 -35.52 10.08
N ILE A 558 -26.52 -34.83 10.49
CA ILE A 558 -27.47 -35.31 11.51
C ILE A 558 -28.13 -36.60 11.04
N GLN A 559 -28.65 -36.63 9.81
CA GLN A 559 -29.25 -37.82 9.22
C GLN A 559 -28.26 -38.98 9.14
N PHE A 560 -27.00 -38.71 8.77
CA PHE A 560 -25.95 -39.73 8.77
C PHE A 560 -25.67 -40.29 10.17
N LEU A 561 -25.59 -39.44 11.20
CA LEU A 561 -25.38 -39.87 12.58
C LEU A 561 -26.54 -40.76 13.06
N LEU A 562 -27.79 -40.35 12.81
CA LEU A 562 -28.98 -41.14 13.16
C LEU A 562 -28.99 -42.49 12.43
N GLN A 563 -28.75 -42.49 11.11
CA GLN A 563 -28.71 -43.73 10.33
C GLN A 563 -27.61 -44.68 10.81
N SER A 564 -26.43 -44.14 11.14
CA SER A 564 -25.33 -44.94 11.67
C SER A 564 -25.65 -45.47 13.06
N ALA A 565 -26.25 -44.67 13.92
CA ALA A 565 -26.68 -45.08 15.25
C ALA A 565 -27.79 -46.15 15.19
N HIS A 566 -28.74 -46.07 14.24
CA HIS A 566 -29.74 -47.12 13.97
C HIS A 566 -29.12 -48.44 13.50
N GLN A 567 -28.03 -48.39 12.74
CA GLN A 567 -27.32 -49.59 12.30
C GLN A 567 -26.54 -50.22 13.45
N LEU A 568 -25.92 -49.40 14.31
CA LEU A 568 -25.13 -49.85 15.46
C LEU A 568 -25.99 -50.34 16.64
N SER A 569 -27.21 -49.82 16.81
CA SER A 569 -28.16 -50.24 17.85
C SER A 569 -28.63 -51.69 17.72
N ARG A 570 -28.45 -52.30 16.54
CA ARG A 570 -28.70 -53.73 16.29
C ARG A 570 -27.54 -54.65 16.72
N SER A 571 -26.51 -54.11 17.38
CA SER A 571 -25.24 -54.79 17.70
C SER A 571 -24.67 -54.31 19.05
N GLU A 572 -23.54 -54.87 19.51
CA GLU A 572 -22.96 -54.63 20.85
C GLU A 572 -22.22 -53.27 21.02
N PHE A 573 -22.51 -52.26 20.20
CA PHE A 573 -21.78 -50.96 20.16
C PHE A 573 -22.46 -49.85 21.00
N ARG A 574 -22.59 -50.06 22.32
CA ARG A 574 -23.27 -49.09 23.20
C ARG A 574 -22.49 -47.78 23.39
N ASP A 575 -21.16 -47.85 23.46
CA ASP A 575 -20.31 -46.68 23.68
C ASP A 575 -20.29 -45.77 22.44
N GLU A 576 -20.29 -46.35 21.25
CA GLU A 576 -20.36 -45.63 19.97
C GLU A 576 -21.68 -44.88 19.79
N ILE A 577 -22.80 -45.48 20.21
CA ILE A 577 -24.12 -44.83 20.20
C ILE A 577 -24.13 -43.63 21.13
N LYS A 578 -23.56 -43.77 22.33
CA LYS A 578 -23.41 -42.66 23.28
C LYS A 578 -22.59 -41.51 22.67
N GLU A 579 -21.46 -41.82 22.02
CA GLU A 579 -20.64 -40.83 21.33
C GLU A 579 -21.40 -40.12 20.20
N MET A 580 -22.20 -40.84 19.39
CA MET A 580 -23.01 -40.22 18.35
C MET A 580 -24.10 -39.30 18.92
N ILE A 581 -24.73 -39.67 20.04
CA ILE A 581 -25.68 -38.82 20.75
C ILE A 581 -24.98 -37.57 21.30
N LEU A 582 -23.77 -37.71 21.88
CA LEU A 582 -22.97 -36.57 22.33
C LEU A 582 -22.64 -35.60 21.19
N ILE A 583 -22.37 -36.11 19.98
CA ILE A 583 -22.17 -35.27 18.80
C ILE A 583 -23.46 -34.51 18.46
N LEU A 584 -24.62 -35.17 18.43
CA LEU A 584 -25.93 -34.54 18.14
C LEU A 584 -26.24 -33.42 19.13
N VAL A 585 -25.97 -33.66 20.43
CA VAL A 585 -26.12 -32.65 21.48
C VAL A 585 -25.15 -31.48 21.26
N LYS A 586 -23.88 -31.76 20.95
CA LYS A 586 -22.86 -30.72 20.70
C LYS A 586 -23.26 -29.79 19.54
N ILE A 587 -23.87 -30.32 18.49
CA ILE A 587 -24.34 -29.54 17.35
C ILE A 587 -25.76 -28.98 17.52
N LYS A 588 -26.34 -29.05 18.73
CA LYS A 588 -27.69 -28.58 19.08
C LYS A 588 -28.82 -29.20 18.23
N ALA A 589 -28.66 -30.46 17.83
CA ALA A 589 -29.70 -31.30 17.23
C ALA A 589 -30.46 -32.06 18.36
N LEU A 590 -31.08 -31.29 19.26
CA LEU A 590 -31.63 -31.82 20.51
C LEU A 590 -32.92 -32.62 20.27
N ASN A 591 -33.79 -32.14 19.39
CA ASN A 591 -35.05 -32.83 19.07
C ASN A 591 -34.79 -34.22 18.46
N GLU A 592 -33.81 -34.30 17.57
CA GLU A 592 -33.40 -35.53 16.90
C GLU A 592 -32.74 -36.51 17.88
N ALA A 593 -31.92 -36.00 18.81
CA ALA A 593 -31.33 -36.79 19.88
C ALA A 593 -32.39 -37.32 20.87
N GLU A 594 -33.34 -36.49 21.29
CA GLU A 594 -34.46 -36.89 22.16
C GLU A 594 -35.30 -37.98 21.50
N SER A 595 -35.70 -37.78 20.25
CA SER A 595 -36.49 -38.75 19.48
C SER A 595 -35.78 -40.10 19.37
N PHE A 596 -34.47 -40.11 19.10
CA PHE A 596 -33.68 -41.33 19.01
C PHE A 596 -33.58 -42.06 20.36
N ILE A 597 -33.36 -41.32 21.45
CA ILE A 597 -33.28 -41.89 22.80
C ILE A 597 -34.60 -42.54 23.20
N GLU A 598 -35.73 -41.90 22.87
CA GLU A 598 -37.06 -42.42 23.13
C GLU A 598 -37.36 -43.67 22.30
N GLU A 599 -37.02 -43.67 21.01
CA GLU A 599 -37.24 -44.80 20.11
C GLU A 599 -36.50 -46.08 20.55
N TYR A 600 -35.30 -45.93 21.11
CA TYR A 600 -34.45 -47.07 21.55
C TYR A 600 -34.45 -47.32 23.06
N HIS A 601 -35.32 -46.65 23.82
CA HIS A 601 -35.42 -46.77 25.29
C HIS A 601 -34.09 -46.55 26.03
N LEU A 602 -33.30 -45.58 25.58
CA LEU A 602 -31.97 -45.25 26.14
C LEU A 602 -32.08 -44.19 27.24
N ASP A 603 -33.03 -44.33 28.17
CA ASP A 603 -33.37 -43.29 29.16
C ASP A 603 -32.19 -42.86 30.05
N HIS A 604 -31.22 -43.75 30.26
CA HIS A 604 -29.97 -43.45 30.97
C HIS A 604 -29.08 -42.39 30.29
N LEU A 605 -29.33 -42.08 29.01
CA LEU A 605 -28.63 -41.04 28.25
C LEU A 605 -29.39 -39.72 28.18
N LYS A 606 -30.64 -39.65 28.68
CA LYS A 606 -31.43 -38.39 28.72
C LYS A 606 -30.75 -37.30 29.55
N SER A 607 -29.92 -37.67 30.54
CA SER A 607 -29.16 -36.69 31.32
C SER A 607 -28.17 -35.87 30.47
N LEU A 608 -27.66 -36.43 29.37
CA LEU A 608 -26.71 -35.76 28.48
C LEU A 608 -27.34 -34.60 27.70
N ILE A 609 -28.67 -34.62 27.52
CA ILE A 609 -29.43 -33.56 26.85
C ILE A 609 -29.74 -32.43 27.84
N ASN A 610 -29.99 -32.78 29.11
CA ASN A 610 -30.34 -31.83 30.16
C ASN A 610 -29.14 -31.01 30.70
N GLU A 611 -27.91 -31.41 30.39
CA GLU A 611 -26.67 -30.74 30.81
C GLU A 611 -26.22 -29.59 29.87
N VAL A 612 -26.91 -29.38 28.73
CA VAL A 612 -26.52 -28.50 27.61
C VAL A 612 -27.58 -27.45 27.30
#